data_AF-A0A3B0YN69-F1
#
_entry.id   AF-A0A3B0YN69-F1
#
_cell.length_a   1.000
_cell.length_b   1.000
_cell.length_c   1.000
_cell.angle_alpha   90.00
_cell.angle_beta   90.00
_cell.angle_gamma   90.00
#
_symmetry.space_group_name_H-M   'P 1'
#
loop_
_entity.id
_entity.type
_entity.pdbx_description
1 polymer ?
#
loop_
_entity_poly.entity_id
_entity_poly.type
_entity_poly.pdbx_seq_one_letter_code
_entity_poly.pdbx_strand_id
1 'polypeptide(L)' 'MGVVPVNRDSGKMRGKRRIQGGRACVRSVLYMATLSATLCNPIIKCFYHKLVAQGKHKKVALTACMRKL' A
#
# COMPACT_ATOMS: atom_id res chain seq x y z
N MET A 1 -4.47 -4.38 10.19
CA MET A 1 -5.16 -4.85 8.96
C MET A 1 -4.35 -5.97 8.32
N GLY A 2 -4.96 -7.01 7.76
CA GLY A 2 -4.21 -8.09 7.08
C GLY A 2 -3.54 -7.59 5.80
N VAL A 3 -2.38 -6.95 5.92
CA VAL A 3 -1.58 -6.35 4.84
C VAL A 3 -0.17 -6.96 4.79
N VAL A 4 0.07 -8.06 5.53
CA VAL A 4 1.35 -8.76 5.48
C VAL A 4 1.51 -9.35 4.08
N PRO A 5 2.53 -8.92 3.30
CA PRO A 5 2.79 -9.49 2.00
C PRO A 5 3.21 -10.95 2.19
N VAL A 6 2.51 -11.88 1.54
CA VAL A 6 2.88 -13.29 1.54
C VAL A 6 4.10 -13.43 0.62
N ASN A 7 5.16 -14.03 1.16
CA ASN A 7 6.33 -14.40 0.38
C ASN A 7 5.94 -15.60 -0.49
N ARG A 8 6.03 -15.44 -1.82
CA ARG A 8 5.78 -16.52 -2.77
C ARG A 8 7.13 -16.96 -3.34
N ASP A 9 8.02 -17.33 -2.43
CA ASP A 9 9.39 -17.70 -2.74
C ASP A 9 9.46 -19.24 -2.81
N SER A 10 10.05 -19.78 -3.88
CA SER A 10 10.34 -21.22 -4.00
C SER A 10 11.75 -21.41 -4.54
N GLY A 11 12.59 -22.14 -3.81
CA GLY A 11 14.00 -22.35 -4.17
C GLY A 11 14.74 -21.03 -4.43
N LYS A 12 15.18 -20.80 -5.68
CA LYS A 12 15.87 -19.57 -6.12
C LYS A 12 14.93 -18.45 -6.61
N MET A 13 13.63 -18.71 -6.72
CA MET A 13 12.66 -17.72 -7.20
C MET A 13 12.24 -16.78 -6.06
N ARG A 14 12.55 -15.48 -6.20
CA ARG A 14 11.98 -14.42 -5.36
C ARG A 14 10.81 -13.76 -6.07
N GLY A 15 9.60 -14.10 -5.66
CA GLY A 15 8.37 -13.60 -6.27
C GLY A 15 8.03 -12.17 -5.83
N LYS A 16 7.23 -11.45 -6.63
CA LYS A 16 6.62 -10.19 -6.16
C LYS A 16 5.71 -10.50 -4.97
N ARG A 17 6.03 -9.94 -3.81
CA ARG A 17 5.22 -10.10 -2.60
C ARG A 17 3.85 -9.46 -2.80
N ARG A 18 2.79 -10.25 -2.64
CA ARG A 18 1.40 -9.79 -2.75
C ARG A 18 0.68 -10.08 -1.45
N ILE A 19 -0.28 -9.25 -1.11
CA ILE A 19 -1.14 -9.53 0.03
C ILE A 19 -2.16 -10.58 -0.43
N GLN A 20 -2.14 -11.76 0.19
CA GLN A 20 -3.12 -12.83 0.00
C GLN A 20 -3.91 -13.03 1.30
N GLY A 21 -5.23 -13.22 1.19
CA GLY A 21 -6.12 -13.37 2.34
C GLY A 21 -6.39 -12.07 3.13
N GLY A 22 -6.99 -12.22 4.32
CA GLY A 22 -7.27 -11.14 5.28
C GLY A 22 -8.63 -10.44 5.12
N ARG A 23 -8.80 -9.30 5.80
CA ARG A 23 -10.05 -8.50 5.81
C ARG A 23 -10.18 -7.64 4.55
N ALA A 24 -10.62 -8.27 3.44
CA ALA A 24 -10.75 -7.61 2.15
C ALA A 24 -11.63 -6.35 2.19
N CYS A 25 -12.79 -6.39 2.85
CA CYS A 25 -13.68 -5.23 2.98
C CYS A 25 -12.99 -4.05 3.67
N VAL A 26 -12.27 -4.30 4.76
CA VAL A 26 -11.58 -3.23 5.50
C VAL A 26 -10.44 -2.63 4.67
N ARG A 27 -9.75 -3.44 3.88
CA ARG A 27 -8.74 -2.96 2.93
C ARG A 27 -9.36 -2.08 1.84
N SER A 28 -10.53 -2.44 1.32
CA SER A 28 -11.24 -1.61 0.33
C SER A 28 -11.64 -0.25 0.91
N VAL A 29 -12.19 -0.24 2.13
CA VAL A 29 -12.58 0.99 2.84
C VAL A 29 -11.36 1.88 3.09
N LEU A 30 -10.27 1.31 3.62
CA LEU A 30 -9.04 2.07 3.86
C LEU A 30 -8.40 2.56 2.56
N TYR A 31 -8.50 1.80 1.48
CA TYR A 31 -7.99 2.22 0.18
C TYR A 31 -8.74 3.47 -0.32
N MET A 32 -10.08 3.46 -0.22
CA MET A 32 -10.88 4.65 -0.53
C MET A 32 -10.57 5.82 0.41
N ALA A 33 -10.45 5.57 1.72
CA ALA A 33 -10.07 6.60 2.69
C ALA A 33 -8.69 7.21 2.38
N THR A 34 -7.72 6.40 1.95
CA THR A 34 -6.40 6.91 1.55
C THR A 34 -6.43 7.76 0.31
N LEU A 35 -7.31 7.48 -0.66
CA LEU A 35 -7.44 8.34 -1.83
C LEU A 35 -7.89 9.74 -1.41
N SER A 36 -8.92 9.83 -0.57
CA SER A 36 -9.36 11.11 0.00
C SER A 36 -8.26 11.79 0.81
N ALA A 37 -7.55 11.01 1.63
CA ALA A 37 -6.47 11.52 2.47
C ALA A 37 -5.28 12.04 1.66
N THR A 38 -4.98 11.47 0.47
CA THR A 38 -3.92 12.01 -0.41
C THR A 38 -4.27 13.37 -1.00
N LEU A 39 -5.55 13.74 -1.05
CA LEU A 39 -6.01 15.04 -1.55
C LEU A 39 -6.14 16.05 -0.41
N CYS A 40 -6.78 15.67 0.69
CA CYS A 40 -7.13 16.58 1.78
C CYS A 40 -6.05 16.72 2.86
N ASN A 41 -5.22 15.69 3.07
CA ASN A 41 -4.23 15.69 4.15
C ASN A 41 -2.81 15.97 3.59
N PRO A 42 -2.20 17.13 3.91
CA PRO A 42 -0.88 17.50 3.39
C PRO A 42 0.25 16.55 3.86
N ILE A 43 0.11 15.92 5.03
CA ILE A 43 1.11 14.97 5.56
C ILE A 43 1.14 13.69 4.70
N ILE A 44 -0.03 13.15 4.39
CA ILE A 44 -0.17 11.93 3.59
C ILE A 44 0.17 12.22 2.13
N LYS A 45 -0.23 13.38 1.62
CA LYS A 45 0.15 13.86 0.29
C LYS A 45 1.67 13.95 0.13
N CYS A 46 2.37 14.59 1.08
CA CYS A 46 3.83 14.67 1.08
C CYS A 46 4.47 13.27 1.08
N PHE A 47 3.97 12.35 1.92
CA PHE A 47 4.46 10.98 1.98
C PHE A 47 4.23 10.21 0.67
N TYR A 48 3.06 10.35 0.06
CA TYR A 48 2.74 9.77 -1.24
C TYR A 48 3.68 10.29 -2.34
N HIS A 49 3.87 11.61 -2.43
CA HIS A 49 4.77 12.20 -3.41
C HIS A 49 6.23 11.77 -3.21
N LYS A 50 6.71 11.66 -1.97
CA LYS A 50 8.05 11.13 -1.67
C LYS A 50 8.23 9.71 -2.20
N LEU A 51 7.24 8.84 -2.01
CA LEU A 51 7.29 7.46 -2.50
C LEU A 51 7.22 7.37 -4.03
N VAL A 52 6.40 8.20 -4.66
CA VAL A 52 6.32 8.27 -6.13
C VAL A 52 7.62 8.81 -6.71
N ALA A 53 8.22 9.83 -6.09
CA ALA A 53 9.53 10.37 -6.49
C ALA A 53 10.67 9.35 -6.34
N GLN A 54 10.57 8.44 -5.37
CA GLN A 54 11.46 7.28 -5.22
C GLN A 54 11.22 6.17 -6.27
N GLY A 55 10.37 6.39 -7.28
CA GLY A 55 10.07 5.43 -8.33
C GLY A 55 9.14 4.29 -7.90
N LYS A 56 8.50 4.39 -6.73
CA LYS A 56 7.52 3.37 -6.32
C LYS A 56 6.26 3.49 -7.18
N HIS A 57 5.71 2.34 -7.56
CA HIS A 57 4.43 2.31 -8.28
C HIS A 57 3.33 2.99 -7.44
N LYS A 58 2.47 3.79 -8.08
CA LYS A 58 1.40 4.54 -7.43
C LYS A 58 0.53 3.67 -6.49
N LYS A 59 0.20 2.45 -6.92
CA LYS A 59 -0.56 1.47 -6.11
C LYS A 59 0.19 1.02 -4.85
N VAL A 60 1.52 0.88 -4.92
CA VAL A 60 2.38 0.54 -3.77
C VAL A 60 2.49 1.75 -2.84
N ALA A 61 2.59 2.95 -3.39
CA ALA A 61 2.61 4.18 -2.61
C ALA A 61 1.30 4.37 -1.81
N LEU A 62 0.13 4.16 -2.43
CA LEU A 62 -1.17 4.16 -1.72
C LEU A 62 -1.23 3.09 -0.64
N THR A 63 -0.68 1.90 -0.90
CA THR A 63 -0.62 0.82 0.11
C THR A 63 0.29 1.16 1.30
N ALA A 64 1.36 1.91 1.07
CA ALA A 64 2.20 2.45 2.14
C ALA A 64 1.49 3.56 2.92
N CYS A 65 0.74 4.44 2.24
CA CYS A 65 -0.10 5.45 2.91
C CYS A 65 -1.18 4.79 3.80
N MET A 66 -1.79 3.70 3.34
CA MET A 66 -2.78 2.92 4.12
C MET A 66 -2.20 2.34 5.42
N ARG A 67 -0.89 2.09 5.47
CA ARG A 67 -0.20 1.61 6.67
C ARG A 67 0.18 2.73 7.66
N LYS A 68 0.11 3.98 7.21
CA LYS A 68 0.50 5.16 7.98
C LYS A 68 -0.70 5.91 8.57
N LEU A 69 -1.91 5.65 8.05
CA LEU A 69 -3.17 5.88 8.73
C LEU A 69 -3.34 4.91 9.89
#